data_AF-A0AAN9C4X0-F1
#
_entry.id   AF-A0AAN9C4X0-F1
#
_cell.length_a   1.000
_cell.length_b   1.000
_cell.length_c   1.000
_cell.angle_alpha   90.00
_cell.angle_beta   90.00
_cell.angle_gamma   90.00
#
_symmetry.space_group_name_H-M   'P 1'
#
loop_
_entity.id
_entity.type
_entity.pdbx_description
1 polymer ?
#
loop_
_entity_poly.entity_id
_entity_poly.type
_entity_poly.pdbx_seq_one_letter_code
_entity_poly.pdbx_strand_id
1 'polypeptide(L)'
;MDPSSWSGSESAGEDIERMSDSADKPMDNDAEGVWSPDIEQSFQEALAIYPPCGRRKIILSDEGKMYGRNELIARYIKLRTGKTRTRKQVSSHIQVLARRKSREFHSKLKDQSVKNDAISRMAAMSSAQIVSATAIHSRLGLAGLPRATLPGSTGIWQVPTGQPGSSQDIKPFSQQSYPIQTATAIAAYESPTALTAAVPVWHGRSIGTSKLRLVEFSSFLEHQRDPDSYNKHLFVHIGQTSYSYNDALLETVDIRQIYDKFPEKKGGLKELFGKGPQNSFFLVKFWADLNCNIQEDSGAFYGVTSQYESSENMTITCSTKVCSFGKQVVEKVETEYARFENGRFVYKISRSPMCEYMINFIHKLKHLPEKYMMNSVLENFTILLVVTNRDTQETLLCMACVFEVSNSEHGAQHHIYRLVKD
;
A
#
# COMPACT_ATOMS: atom_id res chain seq x y z
N MET A 1 76.54 57.13 13.74
CA MET A 1 76.99 58.07 12.69
C MET A 1 76.57 57.45 11.38
N ASP A 2 75.56 58.01 10.71
CA ASP A 2 75.34 57.78 9.27
C ASP A 2 76.03 58.93 8.51
N PRO A 3 76.67 58.63 7.37
CA PRO A 3 76.18 59.11 6.07
C PRO A 3 76.10 57.94 5.05
N SER A 4 75.15 57.84 4.09
CA SER A 4 74.90 58.71 2.93
C SER A 4 76.12 58.81 1.97
N SER A 5 76.04 58.85 0.62
CA SER A 5 74.95 58.88 -0.38
C SER A 5 75.55 58.78 -1.82
N TRP A 6 74.83 58.20 -2.80
CA TRP A 6 75.05 58.33 -4.29
C TRP A 6 76.46 58.00 -4.86
N SER A 7 76.76 57.89 -6.16
CA SER A 7 76.08 58.05 -7.49
C SER A 7 76.53 56.86 -8.40
N GLY A 8 76.16 56.63 -9.68
CA GLY A 8 75.44 57.36 -10.74
C GLY A 8 75.84 56.78 -12.13
N SER A 9 75.29 57.34 -13.23
CA SER A 9 75.66 57.11 -14.66
C SER A 9 75.29 55.76 -15.30
N GLU A 10 74.92 55.57 -16.59
CA GLU A 10 74.43 56.34 -17.77
C GLU A 10 74.50 55.29 -18.93
N SER A 11 73.43 54.84 -19.60
CA SER A 11 72.63 55.43 -20.71
C SER A 11 73.31 55.52 -22.09
N ALA A 12 72.72 54.87 -23.12
CA ALA A 12 72.44 55.38 -24.50
C ALA A 12 72.08 54.23 -25.48
N GLY A 13 71.14 54.43 -26.42
CA GLY A 13 70.81 53.44 -27.47
C GLY A 13 69.42 53.55 -28.12
N GLU A 14 69.19 54.63 -28.87
CA GLU A 14 68.05 54.91 -29.79
C GLU A 14 67.90 53.88 -30.96
N ASP A 15 66.84 53.76 -31.78
CA ASP A 15 65.39 54.08 -31.76
C ASP A 15 64.75 53.50 -33.10
N ILE A 16 63.48 53.79 -33.43
CA ILE A 16 62.76 53.68 -34.75
C ILE A 16 61.74 52.53 -34.99
N GLU A 17 60.46 52.92 -34.88
CA GLU A 17 59.21 52.59 -35.62
C GLU A 17 59.01 51.30 -36.49
N ARG A 18 57.87 50.58 -36.28
CA ARG A 18 56.58 50.77 -37.02
C ARG A 18 55.49 49.73 -36.67
N MET A 19 54.21 50.11 -36.82
CA MET A 19 53.03 49.26 -36.52
C MET A 19 52.81 48.09 -37.49
N SER A 20 52.28 46.98 -36.95
CA SER A 20 51.09 46.33 -37.52
C SER A 20 50.22 45.69 -36.43
N ASP A 21 48.91 45.93 -36.52
CA ASP A 21 47.88 45.47 -35.59
C ASP A 21 47.15 44.26 -36.19
N SER A 22 47.14 43.12 -35.49
CA SER A 22 46.18 42.00 -35.60
C SER A 22 46.65 40.76 -34.81
N ALA A 23 46.17 40.58 -33.57
CA ALA A 23 46.12 39.27 -32.92
C ALA A 23 45.06 39.26 -31.79
N ASP A 24 43.99 38.50 -32.02
CA ASP A 24 43.05 37.86 -31.09
C ASP A 24 42.73 38.51 -29.73
N LYS A 25 41.43 38.83 -29.55
CA LYS A 25 40.80 38.84 -28.22
C LYS A 25 40.64 37.42 -27.67
N PRO A 26 41.10 37.13 -26.45
CA PRO A 26 40.41 36.21 -25.55
C PRO A 26 39.31 36.98 -24.79
N MET A 27 38.13 36.36 -24.67
CA MET A 27 37.02 36.89 -23.90
C MET A 27 37.23 36.77 -22.38
N ASP A 28 36.46 37.56 -21.62
CA ASP A 28 36.14 37.47 -20.18
C ASP A 28 36.80 36.36 -19.36
N ASN A 29 37.52 36.77 -18.31
CA ASN A 29 37.77 35.88 -17.17
C ASN A 29 37.74 36.64 -15.83
N ASP A 30 36.59 37.24 -15.52
CA ASP A 30 36.27 37.91 -14.24
C ASP A 30 36.06 36.90 -13.07
N ALA A 31 36.79 35.78 -13.08
CA ALA A 31 36.47 34.57 -12.32
C ALA A 31 37.60 33.98 -11.44
N GLU A 32 38.46 34.82 -10.83
CA GLU A 32 39.16 34.44 -9.58
C GLU A 32 38.51 35.09 -8.35
N GLY A 33 37.32 34.60 -8.03
CA GLY A 33 36.65 34.94 -6.77
C GLY A 33 37.46 34.50 -5.54
N VAL A 34 37.16 35.09 -4.37
CA VAL A 34 37.87 34.86 -3.10
C VAL A 34 37.94 33.38 -2.70
N TRP A 35 37.06 32.52 -3.22
CA TRP A 35 37.05 31.06 -3.00
C TRP A 35 37.20 30.32 -4.33
N SER A 36 38.42 30.32 -4.87
CA SER A 36 38.81 29.50 -6.01
C SER A 36 38.82 27.99 -5.65
N PRO A 37 38.65 27.05 -6.61
CA PRO A 37 38.41 25.63 -6.30
C PRO A 37 39.50 24.96 -5.44
N ASP A 38 40.76 25.34 -5.65
CA ASP A 38 41.94 24.93 -4.86
C ASP A 38 41.84 25.35 -3.38
N ILE A 39 41.32 26.55 -3.14
CA ILE A 39 41.10 27.10 -1.81
C ILE A 39 39.88 26.46 -1.15
N GLU A 40 38.80 26.25 -1.90
CA GLU A 40 37.59 25.58 -1.39
C GLU A 40 37.91 24.14 -0.96
N GLN A 41 38.65 23.37 -1.77
CA GLN A 41 39.11 22.04 -1.41
C GLN A 41 39.95 22.06 -0.11
N SER A 42 40.95 22.94 -0.05
CA SER A 42 41.81 23.09 1.14
C SER A 42 41.03 23.56 2.38
N PHE A 43 39.95 24.31 2.20
CA PHE A 43 39.03 24.72 3.27
C PHE A 43 38.17 23.56 3.78
N GLN A 44 37.61 22.72 2.89
CA GLN A 44 36.83 21.54 3.29
C GLN A 44 37.68 20.51 4.05
N GLU A 45 38.91 20.25 3.60
CA GLU A 45 39.86 19.41 4.34
C GLU A 45 40.17 19.98 5.73
N ALA A 46 40.41 21.29 5.83
CA ALA A 46 40.64 21.95 7.11
C ALA A 46 39.42 21.90 8.05
N LEU A 47 38.19 21.87 7.53
CA LEU A 47 36.98 21.68 8.33
C LEU A 47 36.91 20.28 8.95
N ALA A 48 37.43 19.26 8.26
CA ALA A 48 37.50 17.88 8.77
C ALA A 48 38.61 17.71 9.83
N ILE A 49 39.78 18.30 9.61
CA ILE A 49 40.92 18.27 10.55
C ILE A 49 40.61 19.06 11.83
N TYR A 50 39.93 20.20 11.70
CA TYR A 50 39.53 21.06 12.81
C TYR A 50 38.00 21.06 12.97
N PRO A 51 37.38 20.05 13.59
CA PRO A 51 35.93 20.01 13.82
C PRO A 51 35.44 21.20 14.69
N PRO A 52 34.12 21.47 14.76
CA PRO A 52 33.58 22.56 15.59
C PRO A 52 33.67 22.23 17.09
N CYS A 53 34.86 22.39 17.67
CA CYS A 53 35.04 22.46 19.11
C CYS A 53 34.22 23.64 19.66
N GLY A 54 33.49 23.40 20.75
CA GLY A 54 32.64 24.42 21.40
C GLY A 54 33.45 25.50 22.14
N ARG A 55 33.11 25.80 23.40
CA ARG A 55 33.77 26.85 24.19
C ARG A 55 35.14 26.42 24.75
N ARG A 56 36.05 25.89 23.92
CA ARG A 56 37.46 25.64 24.28
C ARG A 56 38.38 25.93 23.08
N LYS A 57 39.43 26.73 23.30
CA LYS A 57 40.48 27.00 22.31
C LYS A 57 41.51 25.88 22.35
N ILE A 58 42.01 25.44 21.19
CA ILE A 58 43.13 24.50 21.09
C ILE A 58 44.42 25.30 21.28
N ILE A 59 45.34 24.79 22.11
CA ILE A 59 46.66 25.37 22.33
C ILE A 59 47.65 24.55 21.51
N LEU A 60 48.54 25.22 20.76
CA LEU A 60 49.68 24.60 20.09
C LEU A 60 50.96 25.11 20.76
N SER A 61 51.83 24.19 21.16
CA SER A 61 52.83 24.42 22.21
C SER A 61 54.18 24.96 21.74
N ASP A 62 54.37 25.19 20.44
CA ASP A 62 55.66 25.47 19.81
C ASP A 62 56.05 26.96 19.75
N GLU A 63 55.09 27.89 19.74
CA GLU A 63 55.37 29.35 19.72
C GLU A 63 54.58 30.18 20.77
N GLY A 64 53.87 29.53 21.70
CA GLY A 64 53.11 30.23 22.76
C GLY A 64 51.89 31.06 22.29
N LYS A 65 51.63 31.14 20.98
CA LYS A 65 50.47 31.83 20.40
C LYS A 65 49.20 30.98 20.45
N MET A 66 48.14 31.52 21.05
CA MET A 66 46.81 30.89 21.01
C MET A 66 46.15 31.08 19.63
N TYR A 67 45.98 30.00 18.86
CA TYR A 67 45.25 30.01 17.59
C TYR A 67 43.81 29.51 17.75
N GLY A 68 42.83 30.28 17.27
CA GLY A 68 41.45 29.82 17.15
C GLY A 68 41.24 28.91 15.92
N ARG A 69 40.17 28.10 15.94
CA ARG A 69 39.77 27.19 14.84
C ARG A 69 39.85 27.84 13.45
N ASN A 70 39.31 29.05 13.30
CA ASN A 70 39.26 29.75 12.01
C ASN A 70 40.61 30.36 11.60
N GLU A 71 41.58 30.46 12.52
CA GLU A 71 42.96 30.84 12.24
C GLU A 71 43.79 29.61 11.84
N LEU A 72 43.53 28.44 12.44
CA LEU A 72 44.11 27.16 12.03
C LEU A 72 43.66 26.78 10.60
N ILE A 73 42.39 26.95 10.27
CA ILE A 73 41.86 26.76 8.90
C ILE A 73 42.54 27.73 7.91
N ALA A 74 42.68 29.01 8.28
CA ALA A 74 43.41 30.00 7.46
C ALA A 74 44.88 29.63 7.23
N ARG A 75 45.58 29.13 8.27
CA ARG A 75 46.97 28.66 8.19
C ARG A 75 47.09 27.41 7.30
N TYR A 76 46.16 26.46 7.42
CA TYR A 76 46.13 25.25 6.58
C TYR A 76 45.93 25.58 5.10
N ILE A 77 44.97 26.46 4.77
CA ILE A 77 44.77 26.95 3.40
C ILE A 77 46.08 27.57 2.87
N LYS A 78 46.70 28.49 3.62
CA LYS A 78 47.96 29.12 3.20
C LYS A 78 49.09 28.11 3.00
N LEU A 79 49.18 27.09 3.87
CA LEU A 79 50.20 26.03 3.76
C LEU A 79 50.00 25.16 2.52
N ARG A 80 48.75 24.91 2.12
CA ARG A 80 48.40 23.97 1.03
C ARG A 80 48.28 24.62 -0.35
N THR A 81 47.86 25.88 -0.44
CA THR A 81 47.68 26.59 -1.73
C THR A 81 48.65 27.76 -1.93
N GLY A 82 49.42 28.16 -0.92
CA GLY A 82 50.19 29.41 -0.90
C GLY A 82 49.32 30.68 -0.80
N LYS A 83 48.05 30.63 -1.23
CA LYS A 83 47.11 31.76 -1.25
C LYS A 83 46.64 32.08 0.18
N THR A 84 46.88 33.31 0.64
CA THR A 84 46.50 33.72 2.00
C THR A 84 45.00 33.99 2.10
N ARG A 85 44.35 33.45 3.15
CA ARG A 85 42.97 33.78 3.54
C ARG A 85 42.92 34.18 5.00
N THR A 86 42.12 35.19 5.33
CA THR A 86 42.02 35.73 6.70
C THR A 86 41.02 34.95 7.54
N ARG A 87 41.22 34.94 8.85
CA ARG A 87 40.22 34.47 9.85
C ARG A 87 38.81 35.02 9.59
N LYS A 88 38.70 36.29 9.18
CA LYS A 88 37.42 36.95 8.90
C LYS A 88 36.75 36.36 7.65
N GLN A 89 37.49 36.16 6.56
CA GLN A 89 36.98 35.47 5.35
C GLN A 89 36.51 34.04 5.67
N VAL A 90 37.33 33.25 6.38
CA VAL A 90 36.98 31.90 6.84
C VAL A 90 35.69 31.91 7.67
N SER A 91 35.57 32.86 8.60
CA SER A 91 34.37 32.98 9.46
C SER A 91 33.12 33.36 8.67
N SER A 92 33.25 34.27 7.70
CA SER A 92 32.17 34.70 6.82
C SER A 92 31.66 33.54 5.95
N HIS A 93 32.58 32.76 5.36
CA HIS A 93 32.24 31.61 4.52
C HIS A 93 31.49 30.52 5.28
N ILE A 94 31.95 30.18 6.50
CA ILE A 94 31.23 29.27 7.41
C ILE A 94 29.80 29.77 7.69
N GLN A 95 29.61 31.08 7.91
CA GLN A 95 28.28 31.66 8.13
C GLN A 95 27.40 31.63 6.86
N VAL A 96 27.97 31.84 5.67
CA VAL A 96 27.24 31.71 4.40
C VAL A 96 26.77 30.27 4.19
N LEU A 97 27.64 29.28 4.41
CA LEU A 97 27.29 27.85 4.32
C LEU A 97 26.21 27.46 5.35
N ALA A 98 26.33 27.93 6.59
CA ALA A 98 25.32 27.68 7.62
C ALA A 98 23.95 28.32 7.27
N ARG A 99 23.94 29.56 6.76
CA ARG A 99 22.72 30.24 6.29
C ARG A 99 22.12 29.56 5.05
N ARG A 100 22.94 29.04 4.14
CA ARG A 100 22.47 28.25 2.98
C ARG A 100 21.80 26.96 3.44
N LYS A 101 22.45 26.17 4.30
CA LYS A 101 21.90 24.94 4.89
C LYS A 101 20.62 25.18 5.69
N SER A 102 20.53 26.30 6.43
CA SER A 102 19.31 26.69 7.16
C SER A 102 18.15 27.07 6.23
N ARG A 103 18.41 27.77 5.12
CA ARG A 103 17.39 28.05 4.10
C ARG A 103 16.91 26.79 3.38
N GLU A 104 17.82 25.86 3.05
CA GLU A 104 17.48 24.56 2.49
C GLU A 104 16.67 23.68 3.46
N PHE A 105 16.85 23.85 4.77
CA PHE A 105 16.02 23.20 5.79
C PHE A 105 14.61 23.83 5.87
N HIS A 106 14.53 25.17 5.85
CA HIS A 106 13.23 25.87 5.83
C HIS A 106 12.44 25.64 4.54
N SER A 107 13.08 25.54 3.38
CA SER A 107 12.39 25.17 2.14
C SER A 107 11.86 23.74 2.20
N LYS A 108 12.64 22.79 2.73
CA LYS A 108 12.18 21.40 2.96
C LYS A 108 11.01 21.31 3.95
N LEU A 109 10.97 22.15 4.98
CA LEU A 109 9.82 22.24 5.90
C LEU A 109 8.58 22.83 5.24
N LYS A 110 8.74 23.83 4.35
CA LYS A 110 7.62 24.43 3.61
C LYS A 110 7.08 23.47 2.54
N ASP A 111 7.96 22.73 1.86
CA ASP A 111 7.56 21.61 0.99
C ASP A 111 6.84 20.52 1.80
N GLN A 112 7.26 20.24 3.04
CA GLN A 112 6.54 19.29 3.91
C GLN A 112 5.14 19.77 4.32
N SER A 113 4.91 21.07 4.57
CA SER A 113 3.55 21.54 4.86
C SER A 113 2.64 21.43 3.63
N VAL A 114 3.15 21.77 2.44
CA VAL A 114 2.40 21.62 1.17
C VAL A 114 2.17 20.14 0.84
N LYS A 115 3.12 19.26 1.14
CA LYS A 115 2.93 17.80 1.08
C LYS A 115 1.87 17.33 2.07
N ASN A 116 1.85 17.80 3.31
CA ASN A 116 0.84 17.44 4.30
C ASN A 116 -0.57 17.88 3.89
N ASP A 117 -0.73 19.08 3.33
CA ASP A 117 -2.00 19.53 2.74
C ASP A 117 -2.41 18.67 1.54
N ALA A 118 -1.45 18.25 0.70
CA ALA A 118 -1.70 17.32 -0.40
C ALA A 118 -2.06 15.90 0.09
N ILE A 119 -1.41 15.40 1.13
CA ILE A 119 -1.68 14.10 1.77
C ILE A 119 -3.07 14.11 2.41
N SER A 120 -3.45 15.17 3.12
CA SER A 120 -4.80 15.31 3.68
C SER A 120 -5.88 15.36 2.58
N ARG A 121 -5.55 15.84 1.37
CA ARG A 121 -6.45 15.79 0.20
C ARG A 121 -6.46 14.42 -0.48
N MET A 122 -5.32 13.71 -0.52
CA MET A 122 -5.25 12.34 -1.05
C MET A 122 -5.96 11.32 -0.14
N ALA A 123 -5.84 11.45 1.18
CA ALA A 123 -6.57 10.63 2.15
C ALA A 123 -8.10 10.84 2.10
N ALA A 124 -8.55 12.00 1.61
CA ALA A 124 -9.96 12.30 1.38
C ALA A 124 -10.48 11.84 -0.01
N MET A 125 -9.63 11.30 -0.88
CA MET A 125 -10.06 10.75 -2.18
C MET A 125 -10.39 9.26 -2.09
N SER A 126 -11.54 8.88 -2.64
CA SER A 126 -11.88 7.48 -2.90
C SER A 126 -10.81 6.82 -3.76
N SER A 127 -10.50 5.54 -3.54
CA SER A 127 -9.60 4.79 -4.42
C SER A 127 -10.09 4.77 -5.88
N ALA A 128 -11.40 4.93 -6.12
CA ALA A 128 -11.95 5.17 -7.46
C ALA A 128 -11.48 6.52 -8.06
N GLN A 129 -11.45 7.60 -7.26
CA GLN A 129 -10.94 8.90 -7.69
C GLN A 129 -9.42 8.87 -7.92
N ILE A 130 -8.67 8.12 -7.09
CA ILE A 130 -7.23 7.86 -7.31
C ILE A 130 -7.02 7.17 -8.67
N VAL A 131 -7.82 6.16 -9.02
CA VAL A 131 -7.76 5.50 -10.33
C VAL A 131 -8.17 6.46 -11.47
N SER A 132 -9.23 7.25 -11.33
CA SER A 132 -9.73 8.16 -12.38
C SER A 132 -8.94 9.46 -12.63
N ALA A 133 -7.99 9.83 -11.76
CA ALA A 133 -7.33 11.15 -11.81
C ALA A 133 -6.48 11.44 -13.07
N THR A 134 -6.22 10.44 -13.94
CA THR A 134 -5.41 10.59 -15.17
C THR A 134 -6.18 11.15 -16.39
N ALA A 135 -7.46 11.52 -16.26
CA ALA A 135 -8.30 11.97 -17.38
C ALA A 135 -8.36 13.50 -17.61
N ILE A 136 -7.70 14.33 -16.79
CA ILE A 136 -7.79 15.80 -16.88
C ILE A 136 -6.59 16.40 -17.66
N HIS A 137 -6.37 15.92 -18.88
CA HIS A 137 -5.50 16.60 -19.86
C HIS A 137 -6.06 16.58 -21.29
N SER A 138 -7.39 16.53 -21.41
CA SER A 138 -8.09 16.66 -22.69
C SER A 138 -9.50 17.23 -22.47
N ARG A 139 -9.64 18.57 -22.47
CA ARG A 139 -10.83 19.39 -22.90
C ARG A 139 -10.60 20.89 -22.62
N LEU A 140 -9.55 21.44 -23.21
CA LEU A 140 -9.45 22.87 -23.52
C LEU A 140 -9.42 22.97 -25.05
N GLY A 141 -10.59 23.10 -25.68
CA GLY A 141 -10.71 23.02 -27.14
C GLY A 141 -12.13 22.95 -27.69
N LEU A 142 -12.67 24.13 -28.01
CA LEU A 142 -13.79 24.44 -28.93
C LEU A 142 -15.23 23.98 -28.61
N ALA A 143 -16.16 24.85 -29.04
CA ALA A 143 -17.61 24.75 -28.94
C ALA A 143 -18.25 24.25 -30.24
N GLY A 144 -19.53 23.84 -30.20
CA GLY A 144 -20.18 23.19 -31.35
C GLY A 144 -21.72 23.06 -31.38
N LEU A 145 -22.47 24.01 -30.78
CA LEU A 145 -23.89 24.33 -31.07
C LEU A 145 -25.00 23.25 -30.83
N PRO A 146 -26.31 23.64 -30.78
CA PRO A 146 -27.34 22.89 -30.03
C PRO A 146 -28.52 22.35 -30.88
N ARG A 147 -29.45 21.60 -30.25
CA ARG A 147 -30.81 21.35 -30.77
C ARG A 147 -31.85 21.26 -29.64
N ALA A 148 -33.13 21.50 -29.97
CA ALA A 148 -34.15 22.05 -29.08
C ALA A 148 -35.28 21.09 -28.64
N THR A 149 -36.04 21.60 -27.65
CA THR A 149 -37.47 21.42 -27.27
C THR A 149 -38.45 20.94 -28.37
N LEU A 150 -39.66 20.37 -28.15
CA LEU A 150 -40.66 20.40 -27.03
C LEU A 150 -41.61 19.12 -27.11
N PRO A 151 -42.88 19.01 -26.59
CA PRO A 151 -43.31 17.86 -25.77
C PRO A 151 -44.51 17.01 -26.30
N GLY A 152 -45.01 16.08 -25.48
CA GLY A 152 -46.36 15.49 -25.60
C GLY A 152 -46.75 14.60 -24.41
N SER A 153 -48.00 14.70 -23.92
CA SER A 153 -48.51 13.97 -22.73
C SER A 153 -49.90 13.37 -22.96
N THR A 154 -50.25 12.28 -22.25
CA THR A 154 -51.59 11.80 -21.76
C THR A 154 -51.60 10.26 -21.70
N GLY A 155 -52.34 9.53 -20.84
CA GLY A 155 -53.12 9.83 -19.62
C GLY A 155 -53.17 8.54 -18.75
N ILE A 156 -53.17 8.60 -17.41
CA ILE A 156 -54.34 8.65 -16.49
C ILE A 156 -55.34 7.50 -16.62
N TRP A 157 -55.44 6.68 -15.56
CA TRP A 157 -56.70 6.35 -14.85
C TRP A 157 -56.41 6.00 -13.37
N GLN A 158 -57.24 6.52 -12.46
CA GLN A 158 -57.37 6.15 -11.04
C GLN A 158 -58.78 5.55 -10.84
N VAL A 159 -59.06 4.71 -9.84
CA VAL A 159 -59.71 5.06 -8.54
C VAL A 159 -60.06 3.72 -7.80
N PRO A 160 -60.25 3.67 -6.47
CA PRO A 160 -60.12 2.43 -5.67
C PRO A 160 -61.37 1.99 -4.84
N THR A 161 -61.12 1.12 -3.83
CA THR A 161 -61.87 0.87 -2.56
C THR A 161 -63.13 -0.03 -2.53
N GLY A 162 -63.20 -0.89 -1.49
CA GLY A 162 -64.43 -1.62 -1.06
C GLY A 162 -64.20 -2.86 -0.15
N GLN A 163 -64.32 -2.70 1.18
CA GLN A 163 -64.62 -3.77 2.19
C GLN A 163 -66.10 -3.60 2.64
N PRO A 164 -66.83 -4.57 3.27
CA PRO A 164 -66.45 -5.55 4.31
C PRO A 164 -66.80 -7.03 3.93
N GLY A 165 -66.81 -8.08 4.78
CA GLY A 165 -66.36 -8.29 6.18
C GLY A 165 -67.26 -9.26 7.00
N SER A 166 -66.70 -9.98 8.00
CA SER A 166 -67.32 -10.99 8.91
C SER A 166 -67.80 -12.32 8.26
N SER A 167 -67.94 -13.48 8.94
CA SER A 167 -67.29 -14.09 10.14
C SER A 167 -67.80 -15.54 10.27
N GLN A 168 -66.94 -16.51 10.67
CA GLN A 168 -67.16 -17.58 11.66
C GLN A 168 -66.27 -18.83 11.43
N ASP A 169 -65.73 -19.34 12.54
CA ASP A 169 -64.95 -20.57 12.65
C ASP A 169 -65.79 -21.85 12.50
N ILE A 170 -65.12 -23.00 12.26
CA ILE A 170 -65.32 -24.26 13.02
C ILE A 170 -64.23 -25.28 12.63
N LYS A 171 -63.55 -25.83 13.64
CA LYS A 171 -63.00 -27.21 13.66
C LYS A 171 -63.69 -27.93 14.82
N PRO A 172 -64.00 -29.23 14.68
CA PRO A 172 -63.24 -30.23 15.45
C PRO A 172 -62.94 -31.48 14.56
N PHE A 173 -62.33 -32.59 14.97
CA PHE A 173 -62.24 -33.24 16.29
C PHE A 173 -60.97 -34.10 16.38
N SER A 174 -60.60 -34.52 17.59
CA SER A 174 -59.39 -35.31 17.91
C SER A 174 -59.73 -36.76 18.35
N GLN A 175 -58.81 -37.71 18.16
CA GLN A 175 -58.84 -38.99 18.86
C GLN A 175 -57.42 -39.45 19.25
N GLN A 176 -57.32 -40.06 20.43
CA GLN A 176 -56.09 -40.66 20.99
C GLN A 176 -56.29 -42.18 21.20
N SER A 177 -55.20 -42.92 21.00
CA SER A 177 -54.64 -44.05 21.78
C SER A 177 -55.53 -45.13 22.43
N TYR A 178 -55.02 -46.39 22.46
CA TYR A 178 -54.92 -47.34 23.61
C TYR A 178 -54.65 -48.80 23.11
N PRO A 179 -54.25 -49.82 23.95
CA PRO A 179 -52.92 -50.45 23.76
C PRO A 179 -52.87 -52.00 23.71
N ILE A 180 -51.73 -52.59 23.32
CA ILE A 180 -51.36 -54.00 23.62
C ILE A 180 -49.86 -54.07 23.97
N GLN A 181 -49.47 -55.01 24.86
CA GLN A 181 -48.19 -55.07 25.58
C GLN A 181 -47.55 -56.48 25.49
N THR A 182 -46.27 -56.60 25.88
CA THR A 182 -45.42 -57.82 26.00
C THR A 182 -44.85 -58.36 24.66
N ALA A 183 -43.63 -58.91 24.58
CA ALA A 183 -42.86 -59.67 25.58
C ALA A 183 -41.36 -59.27 25.76
N THR A 184 -40.64 -60.10 26.53
CA THR A 184 -39.46 -59.78 27.36
C THR A 184 -38.10 -59.99 26.69
N ALA A 185 -37.04 -59.42 27.28
CA ALA A 185 -35.66 -59.40 26.81
C ALA A 185 -34.89 -60.73 26.85
N ILE A 186 -33.85 -60.84 25.99
CA ILE A 186 -32.61 -61.59 26.24
C ILE A 186 -31.41 -60.68 25.89
N ALA A 187 -30.28 -60.90 26.55
CA ALA A 187 -29.18 -59.95 26.70
C ALA A 187 -28.10 -59.98 25.58
N ALA A 188 -27.23 -58.97 25.67
CA ALA A 188 -25.82 -59.00 25.30
C ALA A 188 -25.42 -59.23 23.82
N TYR A 189 -25.18 -58.11 23.12
CA TYR A 189 -23.82 -57.81 22.71
C TYR A 189 -23.54 -56.31 22.85
N GLU A 190 -22.45 -55.96 23.53
CA GLU A 190 -21.97 -54.58 23.56
C GLU A 190 -21.26 -54.30 22.24
N SER A 191 -21.90 -53.55 21.33
CA SER A 191 -21.15 -52.80 20.32
C SER A 191 -20.47 -51.63 21.02
N PRO A 192 -19.12 -51.57 21.10
CA PRO A 192 -18.45 -50.44 21.70
C PRO A 192 -18.71 -49.21 20.84
N THR A 193 -19.34 -48.22 21.48
CA THR A 193 -19.23 -46.78 21.22
C THR A 193 -19.11 -46.38 19.74
N ALA A 194 -20.23 -45.91 19.17
CA ALA A 194 -20.16 -45.08 17.98
C ALA A 194 -19.22 -43.89 18.27
N LEU A 195 -18.01 -43.94 17.70
CA LEU A 195 -17.02 -42.88 17.84
C LEU A 195 -17.69 -41.58 17.40
N THR A 196 -17.80 -40.63 18.33
CA THR A 196 -18.15 -39.24 18.01
C THR A 196 -17.24 -38.80 16.87
N ALA A 197 -17.82 -38.57 15.69
CA ALA A 197 -17.05 -38.32 14.48
C ALA A 197 -16.02 -37.21 14.76
N ALA A 198 -14.73 -37.59 14.75
CA ALA A 198 -13.68 -36.74 15.27
C ALA A 198 -13.69 -35.41 14.50
N VAL A 199 -13.90 -34.31 15.23
CA VAL A 199 -13.97 -32.98 14.60
C VAL A 199 -12.67 -32.75 13.83
N PRO A 200 -12.72 -32.42 12.52
CA PRO A 200 -11.52 -32.28 11.72
C PRO A 200 -10.55 -31.27 12.32
N VAL A 201 -9.25 -31.58 12.30
CA VAL A 201 -8.20 -30.78 12.97
C VAL A 201 -8.29 -29.28 12.67
N TRP A 202 -8.57 -28.95 11.41
CA TRP A 202 -8.68 -27.60 10.86
C TRP A 202 -9.92 -26.82 11.33
N HIS A 203 -10.89 -27.46 11.97
CA HIS A 203 -12.13 -26.81 12.41
C HIS A 203 -11.84 -25.82 13.56
N GLY A 204 -12.29 -24.57 13.41
CA GLY A 204 -11.97 -23.49 14.36
C GLY A 204 -10.52 -22.99 14.31
N ARG A 205 -9.69 -23.50 13.40
CA ARG A 205 -8.28 -23.11 13.18
C ARG A 205 -7.99 -22.59 11.78
N SER A 206 -8.90 -22.84 10.84
CA SER A 206 -8.80 -22.48 9.43
C SER A 206 -10.05 -21.74 8.96
N ILE A 207 -9.96 -21.12 7.77
CA ILE A 207 -11.11 -20.51 7.10
C ILE A 207 -11.97 -21.62 6.50
N GLY A 208 -12.97 -22.09 7.26
CA GLY A 208 -13.84 -23.17 6.82
C GLY A 208 -15.01 -23.44 7.76
N THR A 209 -16.08 -23.95 7.17
CA THR A 209 -17.32 -24.35 7.85
C THR A 209 -17.47 -25.87 7.86
N SER A 210 -18.62 -26.38 8.28
CA SER A 210 -18.95 -27.81 8.11
C SER A 210 -19.16 -28.21 6.65
N LYS A 211 -19.48 -27.26 5.75
CA LYS A 211 -19.81 -27.53 4.34
C LYS A 211 -18.68 -27.19 3.37
N LEU A 212 -17.96 -26.09 3.60
CA LEU A 212 -16.93 -25.60 2.67
C LEU A 212 -15.71 -25.07 3.43
N ARG A 213 -14.52 -25.47 2.98
CA ARG A 213 -13.22 -25.05 3.52
C ARG A 213 -12.39 -24.36 2.44
N LEU A 214 -11.78 -23.23 2.77
CA LEU A 214 -10.74 -22.62 1.94
C LEU A 214 -9.44 -23.43 2.07
N VAL A 215 -8.86 -23.79 0.94
CA VAL A 215 -7.65 -24.61 0.82
C VAL A 215 -6.44 -23.77 0.42
N GLU A 216 -6.64 -22.90 -0.57
CA GLU A 216 -5.65 -21.93 -1.03
C GLU A 216 -6.36 -20.64 -1.42
N PHE A 217 -5.75 -19.48 -1.12
CA PHE A 217 -6.07 -18.20 -1.74
C PHE A 217 -4.76 -17.48 -2.05
N SER A 218 -4.48 -17.20 -3.31
CA SER A 218 -3.29 -16.45 -3.73
C SER A 218 -3.67 -15.35 -4.71
N SER A 219 -3.10 -14.16 -4.54
CA SER A 219 -3.13 -13.09 -5.55
C SER A 219 -1.70 -12.74 -5.94
N PHE A 220 -1.46 -12.61 -7.24
CA PHE A 220 -0.11 -12.70 -7.78
C PHE A 220 0.09 -11.92 -9.07
N LEU A 221 1.36 -11.67 -9.36
CA LEU A 221 1.86 -11.13 -10.61
C LEU A 221 2.84 -12.12 -11.22
N GLU A 222 2.60 -12.53 -12.46
CA GLU A 222 3.49 -13.39 -13.22
C GLU A 222 4.12 -12.61 -14.38
N HIS A 223 5.45 -12.65 -14.46
CA HIS A 223 6.18 -12.22 -15.65
C HIS A 223 6.68 -13.45 -16.40
N GLN A 224 6.22 -13.61 -17.64
CA GLN A 224 6.79 -14.57 -18.59
C GLN A 224 8.05 -13.92 -19.20
N ARG A 225 9.23 -14.37 -18.79
CA ARG A 225 10.50 -13.94 -19.42
C ARG A 225 10.91 -14.89 -20.54
N ASP A 226 10.72 -16.18 -20.30
CA ASP A 226 11.02 -17.28 -21.23
C ASP A 226 9.82 -18.24 -21.31
N PRO A 227 9.71 -19.08 -22.36
CA PRO A 227 8.63 -20.08 -22.47
C PRO A 227 8.52 -21.02 -21.26
N ASP A 228 9.66 -21.38 -20.66
CA ASP A 228 9.78 -22.33 -19.55
C ASP A 228 9.99 -21.67 -18.16
N SER A 229 10.07 -20.34 -18.08
CA SER A 229 10.40 -19.62 -16.83
C SER A 229 9.44 -18.47 -16.52
N TYR A 230 8.53 -18.73 -15.59
CA TYR A 230 7.57 -17.76 -15.06
C TYR A 230 8.02 -17.26 -13.70
N ASN A 231 8.29 -15.95 -13.59
CA ASN A 231 8.56 -15.32 -12.30
C ASN A 231 7.22 -14.94 -11.65
N LYS A 232 6.78 -15.73 -10.66
CA LYS A 232 5.54 -15.50 -9.92
C LYS A 232 5.81 -14.79 -8.58
N HIS A 233 5.37 -13.54 -8.48
CA HIS A 233 5.35 -12.76 -7.25
C HIS A 233 3.98 -12.91 -6.56
N LEU A 234 3.95 -13.16 -5.25
CA LEU A 234 2.70 -13.28 -4.49
C LEU A 234 2.46 -11.99 -3.70
N PHE A 235 1.41 -11.23 -4.05
CA PHE A 235 1.00 -10.06 -3.27
C PHE A 235 0.39 -10.48 -1.93
N VAL A 236 -0.47 -11.50 -1.94
CA VAL A 236 -1.00 -12.17 -0.75
C VAL A 236 -1.11 -13.67 -0.97
N HIS A 237 -0.93 -14.44 0.09
CA HIS A 237 -1.08 -15.89 0.06
C HIS A 237 -1.63 -16.43 1.39
N ILE A 238 -2.67 -17.26 1.30
CA ILE A 238 -3.13 -18.22 2.30
C ILE A 238 -2.91 -19.59 1.67
N GLY A 239 -2.05 -20.42 2.27
CA GLY A 239 -1.69 -21.74 1.76
C GLY A 239 -2.27 -22.88 2.59
N GLN A 240 -2.00 -24.11 2.15
CA GLN A 240 -2.30 -25.32 2.90
C GLN A 240 -1.32 -25.46 4.08
N THR A 241 -1.66 -24.91 5.24
CA THR A 241 -0.95 -25.19 6.49
C THR A 241 -1.36 -26.56 7.05
N SER A 242 -0.38 -27.32 7.55
CA SER A 242 -0.61 -28.56 8.28
C SER A 242 -1.07 -28.26 9.70
N TYR A 243 -2.38 -28.07 9.89
CA TYR A 243 -2.96 -27.81 11.21
C TYR A 243 -2.76 -29.00 12.16
N SER A 244 -2.43 -28.68 13.41
CA SER A 244 -2.34 -29.60 14.54
C SER A 244 -3.45 -29.31 15.56
N TYR A 245 -3.85 -30.32 16.34
CA TYR A 245 -4.77 -30.12 17.47
C TYR A 245 -4.16 -29.21 18.56
N ASN A 246 -2.84 -29.06 18.58
CA ASN A 246 -2.12 -28.17 19.50
C ASN A 246 -2.13 -26.70 19.06
N ASP A 247 -2.52 -26.40 17.82
CA ASP A 247 -2.56 -25.01 17.36
C ASP A 247 -3.72 -24.26 18.06
N ALA A 248 -3.50 -22.97 18.30
CA ALA A 248 -4.52 -22.10 18.87
C ALA A 248 -5.77 -22.01 17.97
N LEU A 249 -6.93 -21.84 18.60
CA LEU A 249 -8.16 -21.51 17.88
C LEU A 249 -8.07 -20.08 17.34
N LEU A 250 -8.81 -19.81 16.26
CA LEU A 250 -8.90 -18.46 15.68
C LEU A 250 -9.46 -17.47 16.70
N GLU A 251 -8.76 -16.35 16.85
CA GLU A 251 -9.21 -15.20 17.64
C GLU A 251 -10.52 -14.63 17.09
N THR A 252 -11.33 -14.04 17.95
CA THR A 252 -12.65 -13.49 17.59
C THR A 252 -12.62 -11.97 17.50
N VAL A 253 -13.25 -11.42 16.46
CA VAL A 253 -13.47 -9.98 16.30
C VAL A 253 -14.97 -9.71 16.19
N ASP A 254 -15.44 -8.72 16.96
CA ASP A 254 -16.81 -8.22 16.85
C ASP A 254 -17.03 -7.54 15.50
N ILE A 255 -17.94 -8.10 14.70
CA ILE A 255 -18.28 -7.63 13.36
C ILE A 255 -18.76 -6.17 13.33
N ARG A 256 -19.27 -5.63 14.45
CA ARG A 256 -19.66 -4.22 14.55
C ARG A 256 -18.48 -3.26 14.33
N GLN A 257 -17.24 -3.69 14.62
CA GLN A 257 -16.03 -2.87 14.49
C GLN A 257 -15.60 -2.64 13.03
N ILE A 258 -16.18 -3.37 12.06
CA ILE A 258 -15.79 -3.31 10.65
C ILE A 258 -16.95 -2.95 9.70
N TYR A 259 -18.16 -2.71 10.19
CA TYR A 259 -19.32 -2.43 9.32
C TYR A 259 -19.13 -1.19 8.44
N ASP A 260 -18.42 -0.17 8.93
CA ASP A 260 -18.06 1.05 8.17
C ASP A 260 -17.20 0.76 6.93
N LYS A 261 -16.41 -0.33 6.97
CA LYS A 261 -15.45 -0.67 5.91
C LYS A 261 -16.02 -1.56 4.82
N PHE A 262 -17.27 -2.02 4.96
CA PHE A 262 -17.92 -2.92 4.01
C PHE A 262 -19.30 -2.41 3.56
N PRO A 263 -19.86 -2.91 2.45
CA PRO A 263 -21.17 -2.47 1.99
C PRO A 263 -22.27 -2.70 3.03
N GLU A 264 -23.02 -1.65 3.35
CA GLU A 264 -24.19 -1.70 4.23
C GLU A 264 -25.52 -2.00 3.50
N LYS A 265 -25.52 -1.81 2.16
CA LYS A 265 -26.71 -2.02 1.31
C LYS A 265 -27.04 -3.51 1.13
N LYS A 266 -28.09 -3.79 0.36
CA LYS A 266 -28.52 -5.15 0.04
C LYS A 266 -27.36 -6.01 -0.51
N GLY A 267 -27.17 -7.21 0.04
CA GLY A 267 -26.03 -8.09 -0.24
C GLY A 267 -24.72 -7.65 0.43
N GLY A 268 -24.81 -6.78 1.44
CA GLY A 268 -23.71 -6.26 2.25
C GLY A 268 -23.44 -7.08 3.51
N LEU A 269 -22.30 -6.81 4.17
CA LEU A 269 -21.78 -7.65 5.27
C LEU A 269 -22.79 -7.82 6.43
N LYS A 270 -23.47 -6.74 6.81
CA LYS A 270 -24.48 -6.73 7.88
C LYS A 270 -25.72 -7.58 7.56
N GLU A 271 -26.21 -7.54 6.31
CA GLU A 271 -27.35 -8.38 5.89
C GLU A 271 -26.93 -9.85 5.79
N LEU A 272 -25.76 -10.13 5.21
CA LEU A 272 -25.24 -11.48 5.07
C LEU A 272 -25.04 -12.14 6.45
N PHE A 273 -24.40 -11.46 7.39
CA PHE A 273 -24.22 -11.98 8.75
C PHE A 273 -25.56 -12.16 9.50
N GLY A 274 -26.52 -11.26 9.25
CA GLY A 274 -27.87 -11.36 9.81
C GLY A 274 -28.67 -12.57 9.29
N LYS A 275 -28.45 -12.98 8.04
CA LYS A 275 -29.01 -14.23 7.47
C LYS A 275 -28.26 -15.47 7.97
N GLY A 276 -26.94 -15.36 8.12
CA GLY A 276 -26.07 -16.43 8.57
C GLY A 276 -25.85 -17.54 7.52
N PRO A 277 -25.31 -18.69 7.94
CA PRO A 277 -24.95 -19.04 9.31
C PRO A 277 -23.69 -18.28 9.78
N GLN A 278 -23.66 -17.85 11.04
CA GLN A 278 -22.63 -16.91 11.55
C GLN A 278 -21.22 -17.51 11.61
N ASN A 279 -21.08 -18.84 11.70
CA ASN A 279 -19.80 -19.53 11.63
C ASN A 279 -19.15 -19.52 10.23
N SER A 280 -19.86 -19.04 9.19
CA SER A 280 -19.28 -18.83 7.86
C SER A 280 -18.44 -17.56 7.74
N PHE A 281 -18.38 -16.70 8.76
CA PHE A 281 -17.83 -15.34 8.64
C PHE A 281 -16.45 -15.18 9.28
N PHE A 282 -15.50 -14.72 8.48
CA PHE A 282 -14.10 -14.53 8.84
C PHE A 282 -13.62 -13.14 8.44
N LEU A 283 -12.68 -12.59 9.22
CA LEU A 283 -11.90 -11.40 8.89
C LEU A 283 -10.45 -11.83 8.67
N VAL A 284 -9.85 -11.43 7.56
CA VAL A 284 -8.44 -11.64 7.28
C VAL A 284 -7.75 -10.29 7.17
N LYS A 285 -6.74 -10.08 8.01
CA LYS A 285 -5.81 -8.96 7.87
C LYS A 285 -4.61 -9.43 7.05
N PHE A 286 -4.40 -8.81 5.90
CA PHE A 286 -3.25 -9.08 5.03
C PHE A 286 -2.18 -7.99 5.18
N TRP A 287 -0.92 -8.42 5.18
CA TRP A 287 0.23 -7.58 4.91
C TRP A 287 0.74 -7.92 3.50
N ALA A 288 0.33 -7.12 2.53
CA ALA A 288 0.58 -7.37 1.13
C ALA A 288 2.02 -7.04 0.74
N ASP A 289 2.67 -7.92 -0.01
CA ASP A 289 4.03 -7.71 -0.51
C ASP A 289 4.01 -6.97 -1.84
N LEU A 290 4.47 -5.71 -1.84
CA LEU A 290 4.60 -4.85 -3.02
C LEU A 290 6.04 -4.75 -3.54
N ASN A 291 6.99 -5.53 -2.99
CA ASN A 291 8.42 -5.47 -3.30
C ASN A 291 8.80 -6.19 -4.62
N CYS A 292 7.90 -6.23 -5.60
CA CYS A 292 8.17 -6.72 -6.94
C CYS A 292 8.81 -5.65 -7.83
N ASN A 293 9.48 -6.04 -8.92
CA ASN A 293 9.69 -5.10 -10.03
C ASN A 293 8.46 -5.15 -10.94
N ILE A 294 7.86 -3.99 -11.23
CA ILE A 294 6.73 -3.86 -12.17
C ILE A 294 7.26 -2.92 -13.25
N GLN A 295 7.51 -3.46 -14.44
CA GLN A 295 7.84 -2.68 -15.62
C GLN A 295 6.54 -2.52 -16.42
N GLU A 296 6.15 -1.28 -16.75
CA GLU A 296 4.81 -1.02 -17.28
C GLU A 296 4.57 -1.65 -18.67
N ASP A 297 5.63 -1.93 -19.44
CA ASP A 297 5.58 -2.52 -20.79
C ASP A 297 5.78 -4.05 -20.83
N SER A 298 5.80 -4.74 -19.68
CA SER A 298 6.38 -6.10 -19.58
C SER A 298 5.45 -7.29 -19.82
N GLY A 299 4.23 -7.07 -20.34
CA GLY A 299 3.28 -8.17 -20.64
C GLY A 299 2.84 -8.99 -19.42
N ALA A 300 2.95 -8.42 -18.22
CA ALA A 300 2.80 -9.14 -16.96
C ALA A 300 1.33 -9.50 -16.65
N PHE A 301 1.11 -10.71 -16.14
CA PHE A 301 -0.22 -11.25 -15.84
C PHE A 301 -0.57 -11.09 -14.36
N TYR A 302 -1.63 -10.34 -14.06
CA TYR A 302 -2.19 -10.19 -12.72
C TYR A 302 -3.33 -11.17 -12.48
N GLY A 303 -3.12 -12.12 -11.56
CA GLY A 303 -4.03 -13.24 -11.33
C GLY A 303 -4.44 -13.42 -9.88
N VAL A 304 -5.61 -14.03 -9.69
CA VAL A 304 -6.07 -14.62 -8.44
C VAL A 304 -6.23 -16.12 -8.64
N THR A 305 -5.92 -16.91 -7.64
CA THR A 305 -6.27 -18.33 -7.59
C THR A 305 -6.87 -18.64 -6.23
N SER A 306 -7.96 -19.40 -6.23
CA SER A 306 -8.56 -19.90 -5.01
C SER A 306 -9.02 -21.35 -5.17
N GLN A 307 -8.82 -22.13 -4.13
CA GLN A 307 -9.19 -23.53 -4.05
C GLN A 307 -10.06 -23.76 -2.81
N TYR A 308 -11.16 -24.47 -2.97
CA TYR A 308 -12.08 -24.83 -1.90
C TYR A 308 -12.34 -26.34 -1.89
N GLU A 309 -12.74 -26.86 -0.74
CA GLU A 309 -13.02 -28.28 -0.52
C GLU A 309 -14.34 -28.45 0.25
N SER A 310 -15.14 -29.43 -0.16
CA SER A 310 -16.45 -29.79 0.40
C SER A 310 -16.58 -31.31 0.55
N SER A 311 -17.40 -31.76 1.50
CA SER A 311 -17.89 -33.14 1.60
C SER A 311 -19.14 -33.40 0.74
N GLU A 312 -19.84 -32.35 0.33
CA GLU A 312 -21.09 -32.39 -0.43
C GLU A 312 -20.87 -31.91 -1.88
N ASN A 313 -21.51 -32.57 -2.85
CA ASN A 313 -21.52 -32.11 -4.23
C ASN A 313 -22.54 -30.96 -4.38
N MET A 314 -22.05 -29.76 -4.65
CA MET A 314 -22.87 -28.58 -4.90
C MET A 314 -22.24 -27.69 -5.99
N THR A 315 -23.04 -26.84 -6.64
CA THR A 315 -22.50 -25.75 -7.48
C THR A 315 -22.30 -24.52 -6.61
N ILE A 316 -21.13 -23.89 -6.66
CA ILE A 316 -20.83 -22.69 -5.85
C ILE A 316 -20.73 -21.44 -6.73
N THR A 317 -21.14 -20.31 -6.16
CA THR A 317 -20.98 -18.98 -6.74
C THR A 317 -20.06 -18.17 -5.83
N CYS A 318 -18.91 -17.74 -6.36
CA CYS A 318 -17.93 -16.92 -5.68
C CYS A 318 -18.10 -15.46 -6.13
N SER A 319 -18.56 -14.59 -5.23
CA SER A 319 -18.61 -13.14 -5.42
C SER A 319 -17.39 -12.49 -4.75
N THR A 320 -16.61 -11.72 -5.51
CA THR A 320 -15.48 -10.91 -5.04
C THR A 320 -15.83 -9.45 -5.20
N LYS A 321 -16.14 -8.76 -4.10
CA LYS A 321 -16.53 -7.35 -4.08
C LYS A 321 -15.38 -6.48 -3.59
N VAL A 322 -14.86 -5.62 -4.45
CA VAL A 322 -13.82 -4.64 -4.09
C VAL A 322 -14.50 -3.36 -3.64
N CYS A 323 -14.09 -2.85 -2.47
CA CYS A 323 -14.77 -1.79 -1.76
C CYS A 323 -13.82 -0.62 -1.44
N SER A 324 -14.38 0.58 -1.44
CA SER A 324 -13.70 1.85 -1.17
C SER A 324 -14.59 2.68 -0.24
N PHE A 325 -14.09 3.06 0.95
CA PHE A 325 -14.85 3.81 1.96
C PHE A 325 -16.25 3.18 2.22
N GLY A 326 -16.26 1.86 2.47
CA GLY A 326 -17.48 1.08 2.71
C GLY A 326 -18.38 0.86 1.48
N LYS A 327 -18.02 1.35 0.30
CA LYS A 327 -18.86 1.26 -0.92
C LYS A 327 -18.26 0.28 -1.92
N GLN A 328 -19.08 -0.63 -2.43
CA GLN A 328 -18.71 -1.50 -3.55
C GLN A 328 -18.38 -0.67 -4.80
N VAL A 329 -17.18 -0.87 -5.35
CA VAL A 329 -16.69 -0.20 -6.58
C VAL A 329 -16.82 -1.15 -7.78
N VAL A 330 -16.43 -2.41 -7.60
CA VAL A 330 -16.52 -3.46 -8.62
C VAL A 330 -16.81 -4.79 -7.94
N GLU A 331 -17.53 -5.66 -8.63
CA GLU A 331 -17.82 -7.02 -8.22
C GLU A 331 -17.52 -7.98 -9.36
N LYS A 332 -16.82 -9.08 -9.06
CA LYS A 332 -16.60 -10.20 -9.97
C LYS A 332 -17.35 -11.40 -9.42
N VAL A 333 -18.16 -12.05 -10.26
CA VAL A 333 -18.92 -13.25 -9.89
C VAL A 333 -18.48 -14.40 -10.77
N GLU A 334 -18.03 -15.48 -10.14
CA GLU A 334 -17.54 -16.69 -10.80
C GLU A 334 -18.36 -17.89 -10.31
N THR A 335 -18.71 -18.83 -11.20
CA THR A 335 -19.51 -20.01 -10.85
C THR A 335 -18.66 -21.25 -11.10
N GLU A 336 -18.46 -22.05 -10.06
CA GLU A 336 -17.61 -23.24 -10.10
C GLU A 336 -18.40 -24.51 -9.79
N TYR A 337 -17.99 -25.59 -10.45
CA TYR A 337 -18.59 -26.91 -10.34
C TYR A 337 -17.62 -27.85 -9.62
N ALA A 338 -18.18 -28.74 -8.82
CA ALA A 338 -17.42 -29.69 -8.03
C ALA A 338 -16.63 -30.68 -8.92
N ARG A 339 -15.37 -30.94 -8.56
CA ARG A 339 -14.57 -32.04 -9.09
C ARG A 339 -14.30 -33.03 -7.96
N PHE A 340 -14.55 -34.31 -8.19
CA PHE A 340 -14.33 -35.33 -7.15
C PHE A 340 -12.88 -35.80 -7.18
N GLU A 341 -12.12 -35.44 -6.15
CA GLU A 341 -10.69 -35.70 -6.02
C GLU A 341 -10.41 -36.21 -4.59
N ASN A 342 -9.68 -37.33 -4.45
CA ASN A 342 -9.26 -37.90 -3.16
C ASN A 342 -10.40 -38.07 -2.12
N GLY A 343 -11.61 -38.43 -2.57
CA GLY A 343 -12.77 -38.64 -1.70
C GLY A 343 -13.50 -37.36 -1.29
N ARG A 344 -13.17 -36.20 -1.87
CA ARG A 344 -13.78 -34.90 -1.57
C ARG A 344 -14.14 -34.14 -2.84
N PHE A 345 -15.00 -33.13 -2.71
CA PHE A 345 -15.37 -32.24 -3.79
C PHE A 345 -14.51 -30.98 -3.76
N VAL A 346 -13.71 -30.79 -4.80
CA VAL A 346 -12.75 -29.70 -4.97
C VAL A 346 -13.28 -28.69 -5.98
N TYR A 347 -13.11 -27.41 -5.66
CA TYR A 347 -13.43 -26.26 -6.52
C TYR A 347 -12.18 -25.45 -6.74
N LYS A 348 -11.86 -25.05 -7.96
CA LYS A 348 -10.57 -24.42 -8.27
C LYS A 348 -10.66 -23.31 -9.31
N ILE A 349 -10.85 -22.09 -8.84
CA ILE A 349 -10.72 -20.87 -9.64
C ILE A 349 -9.22 -20.67 -9.89
N SER A 350 -8.74 -21.05 -11.08
CA SER A 350 -7.32 -21.01 -11.45
C SER A 350 -7.02 -19.84 -12.37
N ARG A 351 -5.95 -19.08 -12.08
CA ARG A 351 -5.46 -17.96 -12.93
C ARG A 351 -6.58 -16.98 -13.33
N SER A 352 -7.49 -16.68 -12.41
CA SER A 352 -8.58 -15.75 -12.67
C SER A 352 -8.02 -14.32 -12.82
N PRO A 353 -8.20 -13.64 -13.96
CA PRO A 353 -7.55 -12.36 -14.21
C PRO A 353 -8.13 -11.27 -13.28
N MET A 354 -7.25 -10.43 -12.73
CA MET A 354 -7.65 -9.22 -12.03
C MET A 354 -8.32 -8.24 -13.00
N CYS A 355 -9.31 -7.47 -12.51
CA CYS A 355 -9.90 -6.40 -13.31
C CYS A 355 -8.94 -5.20 -13.42
N GLU A 356 -9.09 -4.41 -14.49
CA GLU A 356 -8.25 -3.24 -14.76
C GLU A 356 -8.16 -2.27 -13.56
N TYR A 357 -9.28 -2.06 -12.86
CA TYR A 357 -9.32 -1.27 -11.62
C TYR A 357 -8.32 -1.76 -10.56
N MET A 358 -8.22 -3.08 -10.34
CA MET A 358 -7.31 -3.67 -9.36
C MET A 358 -5.85 -3.54 -9.79
N ILE A 359 -5.56 -3.72 -11.08
CA ILE A 359 -4.22 -3.57 -11.65
C ILE A 359 -3.77 -2.10 -11.50
N ASN A 360 -4.61 -1.16 -11.95
CA ASN A 360 -4.36 0.28 -11.82
C ASN A 360 -4.22 0.71 -10.35
N PHE A 361 -4.97 0.11 -9.43
CA PHE A 361 -4.83 0.36 -8.00
C PHE A 361 -3.46 -0.10 -7.46
N ILE A 362 -3.00 -1.32 -7.79
CA ILE A 362 -1.68 -1.84 -7.40
C ILE A 362 -0.56 -0.95 -7.97
N HIS A 363 -0.64 -0.58 -9.25
CA HIS A 363 0.32 0.33 -9.88
C HIS A 363 0.38 1.68 -9.13
N LYS A 364 -0.75 2.33 -8.89
CA LYS A 364 -0.78 3.65 -8.21
C LYS A 364 -0.34 3.57 -6.74
N LEU A 365 -0.74 2.52 -6.03
CA LEU A 365 -0.35 2.28 -4.64
C LEU A 365 1.18 2.13 -4.51
N LYS A 366 1.81 1.36 -5.40
CA LYS A 366 3.25 1.11 -5.39
C LYS A 366 4.08 2.36 -5.72
N HIS A 367 3.55 3.27 -6.55
CA HIS A 367 4.21 4.54 -6.88
C HIS A 367 4.17 5.59 -5.76
N LEU A 368 3.49 5.34 -4.65
CA LEU A 368 3.54 6.23 -3.48
C LEU A 368 4.95 6.19 -2.86
N PRO A 369 5.53 7.35 -2.48
CA PRO A 369 6.93 7.42 -2.08
C PRO A 369 7.23 6.78 -0.71
N GLU A 370 6.23 6.63 0.16
CA GLU A 370 6.42 6.20 1.55
C GLU A 370 5.33 5.21 1.99
N LYS A 371 5.72 4.13 2.72
CA LYS A 371 4.81 3.05 3.13
C LYS A 371 3.59 3.54 3.93
N TYR A 372 3.72 4.61 4.71
CA TYR A 372 2.60 5.15 5.49
C TYR A 372 1.50 5.73 4.58
N MET A 373 1.86 6.29 3.41
CA MET A 373 0.87 6.76 2.43
C MET A 373 0.12 5.58 1.82
N MET A 374 0.83 4.48 1.54
CA MET A 374 0.21 3.24 1.05
C MET A 374 -0.79 2.69 2.08
N ASN A 375 -0.40 2.63 3.36
CA ASN A 375 -1.29 2.17 4.44
C ASN A 375 -2.49 3.10 4.64
N SER A 376 -2.34 4.41 4.51
CA SER A 376 -3.46 5.37 4.57
C SER A 376 -4.47 5.19 3.41
N VAL A 377 -4.00 4.81 2.22
CA VAL A 377 -4.89 4.43 1.11
C VAL A 377 -5.54 3.07 1.36
N LEU A 378 -4.80 2.10 1.92
CA LEU A 378 -5.31 0.76 2.22
C LEU A 378 -6.33 0.73 3.38
N GLU A 379 -6.28 1.67 4.32
CA GLU A 379 -7.22 1.77 5.46
C GLU A 379 -8.70 1.80 5.03
N ASN A 380 -8.97 2.38 3.86
CA ASN A 380 -10.31 2.50 3.28
C ASN A 380 -10.53 1.57 2.07
N PHE A 381 -9.58 0.68 1.79
CA PHE A 381 -9.65 -0.33 0.73
C PHE A 381 -9.88 -1.71 1.34
N THR A 382 -10.99 -2.36 0.97
CA THR A 382 -11.34 -3.69 1.47
C THR A 382 -11.87 -4.59 0.36
N ILE A 383 -11.81 -5.90 0.59
CA ILE A 383 -12.40 -6.90 -0.32
C ILE A 383 -13.33 -7.80 0.48
N LEU A 384 -14.56 -7.98 0.02
CA LEU A 384 -15.53 -8.91 0.59
C LEU A 384 -15.71 -10.08 -0.38
N LEU A 385 -15.24 -11.25 0.03
CA LEU A 385 -15.38 -12.51 -0.69
C LEU A 385 -16.56 -13.30 -0.09
N VAL A 386 -17.54 -13.65 -0.90
CA VAL A 386 -18.75 -14.37 -0.48
C VAL A 386 -18.94 -15.57 -1.39
N VAL A 387 -18.89 -16.77 -0.81
CA VAL A 387 -19.17 -18.03 -1.51
C VAL A 387 -20.56 -18.51 -1.10
N THR A 388 -21.45 -18.64 -2.07
CA THR A 388 -22.80 -19.16 -1.86
C THR A 388 -23.03 -20.47 -2.60
N ASN A 389 -23.92 -21.31 -2.09
CA ASN A 389 -24.48 -22.41 -2.87
C ASN A 389 -25.44 -21.81 -3.93
N ARG A 390 -25.25 -22.17 -5.20
CA ARG A 390 -26.00 -21.60 -6.33
C ARG A 390 -27.49 -21.92 -6.26
N ASP A 391 -27.84 -23.10 -5.78
CA ASP A 391 -29.21 -23.62 -5.82
C ASP A 391 -30.00 -23.21 -4.57
N THR A 392 -29.37 -23.26 -3.38
CA THR A 392 -30.02 -22.91 -2.10
C THR A 392 -29.86 -21.44 -1.70
N GLN A 393 -28.93 -20.70 -2.34
CA GLN A 393 -28.53 -19.33 -1.97
C GLN A 393 -27.96 -19.20 -0.54
N GLU A 394 -27.60 -20.33 0.10
CA GLU A 394 -26.96 -20.37 1.41
C GLU A 394 -25.54 -19.80 1.38
N THR A 395 -25.13 -19.05 2.41
CA THR A 395 -23.76 -18.53 2.54
C THR A 395 -22.83 -19.60 3.12
N LEU A 396 -22.03 -20.22 2.26
CA LEU A 396 -21.09 -21.28 2.63
C LEU A 396 -19.84 -20.74 3.30
N LEU A 397 -19.37 -19.56 2.87
CA LEU A 397 -18.17 -18.90 3.37
C LEU A 397 -18.21 -17.40 3.07
N CYS A 398 -17.79 -16.56 4.01
CA CYS A 398 -17.69 -15.12 3.87
C CYS A 398 -16.38 -14.64 4.48
N MET A 399 -15.54 -13.99 3.68
CA MET A 399 -14.20 -13.52 4.07
C MET A 399 -14.10 -12.02 3.80
N ALA A 400 -14.13 -11.24 4.89
CA ALA A 400 -13.83 -9.82 4.91
C ALA A 400 -12.31 -9.62 4.93
N CYS A 401 -11.75 -8.92 3.96
CA CYS A 401 -10.31 -8.70 3.82
C CYS A 401 -9.96 -7.23 4.06
N VAL A 402 -9.02 -6.98 4.97
CA VAL A 402 -8.41 -5.67 5.25
C VAL A 402 -6.90 -5.75 5.00
N PHE A 403 -6.26 -4.64 4.64
CA PHE A 403 -4.92 -4.64 4.07
C PHE A 403 -3.99 -3.60 4.71
N GLU A 404 -2.73 -3.98 4.88
CA GLU A 404 -1.57 -3.13 5.11
C GLU A 404 -0.45 -3.57 4.13
N VAL A 405 0.58 -2.75 3.95
CA VAL A 405 1.79 -3.14 3.20
C VAL A 405 2.75 -3.89 4.12
N SER A 406 3.36 -4.98 3.62
CA SER A 406 4.37 -5.73 4.37
C SER A 406 5.58 -4.87 4.72
N ASN A 407 5.99 -4.93 5.98
CA ASN A 407 7.11 -4.14 6.48
C ASN A 407 8.48 -4.71 6.07
N SER A 408 8.58 -6.00 5.73
CA SER A 408 9.84 -6.74 5.76
C SER A 408 10.15 -7.57 4.50
N GLU A 409 11.39 -8.08 4.45
CA GLU A 409 11.92 -9.00 3.43
C GLU A 409 11.22 -10.37 3.40
N HIS A 410 10.42 -10.71 4.42
CA HIS A 410 9.75 -12.01 4.59
C HIS A 410 8.49 -12.20 3.73
N GLY A 411 8.29 -11.35 2.71
CA GLY A 411 7.17 -11.43 1.78
C GLY A 411 5.81 -11.08 2.40
N ALA A 412 4.76 -11.70 1.86
CA ALA A 412 3.38 -11.45 2.26
C ALA A 412 2.98 -12.25 3.53
N GLN A 413 2.24 -11.62 4.42
CA GLN A 413 1.76 -12.25 5.67
C GLN A 413 0.25 -12.04 5.83
N HIS A 414 -0.38 -12.83 6.69
CA HIS A 414 -1.80 -12.69 7.01
C HIS A 414 -2.11 -13.16 8.43
N HIS A 415 -3.20 -12.65 9.01
CA HIS A 415 -3.79 -13.13 10.26
C HIS A 415 -5.29 -13.30 10.09
N ILE A 416 -5.86 -14.33 10.72
CA ILE A 416 -7.22 -14.79 10.50
C ILE A 416 -8.00 -14.67 11.82
N TYR A 417 -9.17 -14.05 11.75
CA TYR A 417 -10.11 -13.90 12.84
C TYR A 417 -11.46 -14.51 12.46
N ARG A 418 -12.17 -15.08 13.44
CA ARG A 418 -13.58 -15.42 13.29
C ARG A 418 -14.43 -14.18 13.63
N LEU A 419 -15.44 -13.89 12.81
CA LEU A 419 -16.37 -12.81 13.09
C LEU A 419 -17.49 -13.30 14.03
N VAL A 420 -17.72 -12.54 15.10
CA VAL A 420 -18.76 -12.77 16.10
C VAL A 420 -19.57 -11.50 16.30
N LYS A 421 -20.66 -11.58 17.06
CA LYS A 421 -21.50 -10.43 17.42
C LYS A 421 -21.96 -10.60 18.86
N ASP A 422 -21.09 -10.21 19.77
CA ASP A 422 -21.26 -10.32 21.22
C ASP A 422 -22.07 -9.15 21.82
#